data_AF-A0A0C2GCV4-F1
#
_entry.id   AF-A0A0C2GCV4-F1
#
_cell.length_a   1.000
_cell.length_b   1.000
_cell.length_c   1.000
_cell.angle_alpha   90.00
_cell.angle_beta   90.00
_cell.angle_gamma   90.00
#
_symmetry.space_group_name_H-M   'P 1'
#
loop_
_entity.id
_entity.type
_entity.pdbx_description
1 polymer ?
#
loop_
_entity_poly.entity_id
_entity_poly.type
_entity_poly.pdbx_seq_one_letter_code
_entity_poly.pdbx_strand_id
1 'polypeptide(L)'
;MRLEVITRTFFMGIGSENLTMELRSKLFSNILSQDMGYFDSPLHACGKICTRLASDVPNLRSAIDFRLSTVIATLISVIAGIVLAFIYGWEMALLVVGILPLLAFGQALRIRVYSGKHRKTAKDFEDSGKVAMEAIEHVRTVQALTKEEAFHEKFCHHLDAPHKDALRESFLQGMAYGFASAVVFILNCCSYRLGLYLVLQSIMLPMRVLRVMYAITISSSTLGFASSYFPEYMKATFAGGIIFNMLGQKSKIDNLSTEGKKEKLTGAVTFKNVRFSYPERPQVEILR
;
A
#
# COMPACT_ATOMS: atom_id res chain seq x y z
N MET A 1 -12.30 22.31 -16.21
CA MET A 1 -11.73 21.64 -15.01
C MET A 1 -12.67 20.58 -14.41
N ARG A 2 -13.95 20.85 -14.12
CA ARG A 2 -14.85 19.83 -13.52
C ARG A 2 -15.14 18.61 -14.42
N LEU A 3 -15.33 18.79 -15.73
CA LEU A 3 -15.68 17.68 -16.64
C LEU A 3 -14.54 16.66 -16.82
N GLU A 4 -13.29 17.13 -16.87
CA GLU A 4 -12.10 16.29 -17.00
C GLU A 4 -11.93 15.39 -15.76
N VAL A 5 -12.07 15.97 -14.57
CA VAL A 5 -11.99 15.21 -13.32
C VAL A 5 -13.12 14.18 -13.23
N ILE A 6 -14.34 14.54 -13.64
CA ILE A 6 -15.50 13.64 -13.64
C ILE A 6 -15.28 12.48 -14.61
N THR A 7 -14.93 12.76 -15.86
CA THR A 7 -14.69 11.72 -16.89
C THR A 7 -13.57 10.78 -16.47
N ARG A 8 -12.42 11.32 -16.05
CA ARG A 8 -11.27 10.54 -15.56
C ARG A 8 -11.65 9.62 -14.41
N THR A 9 -12.35 10.15 -13.41
CA THR A 9 -12.75 9.38 -12.23
C THR A 9 -13.79 8.32 -12.58
N PHE A 10 -14.71 8.63 -13.50
CA PHE A 10 -15.75 7.70 -13.96
C PHE A 10 -15.16 6.51 -14.73
N PHE A 11 -14.33 6.77 -15.75
CA PHE A 11 -13.72 5.69 -16.56
C PHE A 11 -12.75 4.82 -15.75
N MET A 12 -11.87 5.44 -14.95
CA MET A 12 -10.98 4.68 -14.05
C MET A 12 -11.75 3.93 -12.96
N GLY A 13 -12.83 4.54 -12.46
CA GLY A 13 -13.73 3.90 -11.50
C GLY A 13 -14.33 2.61 -12.05
N ILE A 14 -14.95 2.67 -13.24
CA ILE A 14 -15.54 1.51 -13.91
C ILE A 14 -14.49 0.44 -14.21
N GLY A 15 -13.34 0.83 -14.78
CA GLY A 15 -12.26 -0.11 -15.09
C GLY A 15 -11.75 -0.83 -13.84
N SER A 16 -11.55 -0.10 -12.75
CA SER A 16 -11.10 -0.67 -11.47
C SER A 16 -12.13 -1.61 -10.84
N GLU A 17 -13.44 -1.30 -10.95
CA GLU A 17 -14.51 -2.15 -10.43
C GLU A 17 -14.64 -3.46 -11.22
N ASN A 18 -14.66 -3.37 -12.55
CA ASN A 18 -14.74 -4.54 -13.42
C ASN A 18 -13.56 -5.49 -13.19
N LEU A 19 -12.35 -4.94 -13.06
CA LEU A 19 -11.16 -5.73 -12.74
C LEU A 19 -11.28 -6.39 -11.36
N THR A 20 -11.78 -5.66 -10.36
CA THR A 20 -12.00 -6.19 -9.01
C THR A 20 -12.99 -7.36 -9.03
N MET A 21 -14.09 -7.21 -9.78
CA MET A 21 -15.12 -8.24 -9.93
C MET A 21 -14.55 -9.50 -10.61
N GLU A 22 -13.82 -9.33 -11.72
CA GLU A 22 -13.21 -10.44 -12.45
C GLU A 22 -12.16 -11.17 -11.61
N LEU A 23 -11.29 -10.42 -10.91
CA LEU A 23 -10.27 -10.99 -10.03
C LEU A 23 -10.90 -11.75 -8.85
N ARG A 24 -11.94 -11.20 -8.22
CA ARG A 24 -12.66 -11.91 -7.14
C ARG A 24 -13.29 -13.19 -7.65
N SER A 25 -13.93 -13.17 -8.81
CA SER A 25 -14.56 -14.34 -9.41
C SER A 25 -13.53 -15.42 -9.74
N LYS A 26 -12.44 -15.06 -10.43
CA LYS A 26 -11.34 -16.00 -10.77
C LYS A 26 -10.66 -16.55 -9.54
N LEU A 27 -10.35 -15.70 -8.56
CA LEU A 27 -9.68 -16.13 -7.33
C LEU A 27 -10.59 -17.06 -6.52
N PHE A 28 -11.88 -16.72 -6.38
CA PHE A 28 -12.84 -17.58 -5.70
C PHE A 28 -13.01 -18.93 -6.41
N SER A 29 -13.14 -18.93 -7.73
CA SER A 29 -13.20 -20.16 -8.53
C SER A 29 -11.93 -21.01 -8.36
N ASN A 30 -10.75 -20.39 -8.32
CA ASN A 30 -9.49 -21.10 -8.12
C ASN A 30 -9.32 -21.64 -6.69
N ILE A 31 -9.88 -20.95 -5.69
CA ILE A 31 -9.91 -21.45 -4.31
C ILE A 31 -10.80 -22.70 -4.23
N LEU A 32 -11.97 -22.69 -4.88
CA LEU A 32 -12.89 -23.83 -4.90
C LEU A 32 -12.32 -25.05 -5.64
N SER A 33 -11.36 -24.85 -6.56
CA SER A 33 -10.70 -25.95 -7.27
C SER A 33 -9.54 -26.58 -6.52
N GLN A 34 -9.09 -26.00 -5.40
CA GLN A 34 -8.01 -26.55 -4.60
C GLN A 34 -8.41 -27.85 -3.90
N ASP A 35 -7.44 -28.76 -3.72
CA ASP A 35 -7.64 -30.00 -3.00
C ASP A 35 -7.75 -29.79 -1.48
N MET A 36 -8.27 -30.79 -0.76
CA MET A 36 -8.48 -30.67 0.70
C MET A 36 -7.16 -30.39 1.46
N GLY A 37 -6.04 -30.91 0.97
CA GLY A 37 -4.72 -30.68 1.58
C GLY A 37 -4.28 -29.22 1.53
N TYR A 38 -4.81 -28.42 0.61
CA TYR A 38 -4.61 -26.97 0.60
C TYR A 38 -5.19 -26.32 1.87
N PHE A 39 -6.42 -26.70 2.24
CA PHE A 39 -7.15 -26.12 3.38
C PHE A 39 -6.69 -26.65 4.74
N ASP A 40 -6.05 -27.82 4.77
CA ASP A 40 -5.42 -28.37 5.98
C ASP A 40 -4.24 -27.51 6.45
N SER A 41 -3.65 -26.70 5.55
CA SER A 41 -2.52 -25.85 5.89
C SER A 41 -2.92 -24.67 6.78
N PRO A 42 -2.19 -24.40 7.89
CA PRO A 42 -2.51 -23.27 8.77
C PRO A 42 -2.36 -21.89 8.08
N LEU A 43 -1.66 -21.84 6.94
CA LEU A 43 -1.54 -20.64 6.10
C LEU A 43 -2.80 -20.36 5.26
N HIS A 44 -3.57 -21.41 4.96
CA HIS A 44 -4.75 -21.40 4.08
C HIS A 44 -6.04 -21.73 4.84
N ALA A 45 -6.06 -21.49 6.15
CA ALA A 45 -7.28 -21.59 6.93
C ALA A 45 -8.41 -20.73 6.32
N CYS A 46 -9.64 -21.24 6.29
CA CYS A 46 -10.80 -20.56 5.68
C CYS A 46 -10.95 -19.10 6.12
N GLY A 47 -10.78 -18.80 7.42
CA GLY A 47 -10.84 -17.43 7.93
C GLY A 47 -9.82 -16.51 7.26
N LYS A 48 -8.57 -16.96 7.10
CA LYS A 48 -7.50 -16.18 6.44
C LYS A 48 -7.79 -15.98 4.96
N ILE A 49 -8.28 -17.00 4.25
CA ILE A 49 -8.67 -16.89 2.85
C ILE A 49 -9.80 -15.87 2.67
N CYS A 50 -10.83 -15.94 3.52
CA CYS A 50 -11.93 -14.97 3.50
C CYS A 50 -11.43 -13.54 3.75
N THR A 51 -10.55 -13.34 4.73
CA THR A 51 -9.94 -12.03 4.98
C THR A 51 -9.12 -11.54 3.77
N ARG A 52 -8.31 -12.41 3.16
CA ARG A 52 -7.52 -12.06 1.97
C ARG A 52 -8.43 -11.68 0.79
N LEU A 53 -9.48 -12.45 0.52
CA LEU A 53 -10.45 -12.14 -0.55
C LEU A 53 -11.20 -10.81 -0.29
N ALA A 54 -11.52 -10.53 0.98
CA ALA A 54 -12.22 -9.32 1.39
C ALA A 54 -11.31 -8.07 1.38
N SER A 55 -10.05 -8.19 1.80
CA SER A 55 -9.15 -7.06 2.03
C SER A 55 -8.08 -6.88 0.95
N ASP A 56 -7.45 -7.95 0.46
CA ASP A 56 -6.33 -7.84 -0.48
C ASP A 56 -6.80 -7.48 -1.89
N VAL A 57 -7.97 -7.95 -2.31
CA VAL A 57 -8.49 -7.61 -3.65
C VAL A 57 -8.85 -6.12 -3.76
N PRO A 58 -9.53 -5.49 -2.77
CA PRO A 58 -9.66 -4.03 -2.73
C PRO A 58 -8.34 -3.27 -2.60
N ASN A 59 -7.36 -3.79 -1.84
CA ASN A 59 -6.05 -3.15 -1.75
C ASN A 59 -5.34 -3.14 -3.11
N LEU A 60 -5.45 -4.21 -3.90
CA LEU A 60 -4.91 -4.28 -5.26
C LEU A 60 -5.60 -3.26 -6.19
N ARG A 61 -6.92 -3.09 -6.07
CA ARG A 61 -7.68 -2.08 -6.81
C ARG A 61 -7.14 -0.67 -6.58
N SER A 62 -6.69 -0.35 -5.37
CA SER A 62 -6.10 0.96 -5.06
C SER A 62 -4.86 1.31 -5.89
N ALA A 63 -4.21 0.35 -6.57
CA ALA A 63 -3.16 0.64 -7.55
C ALA A 63 -3.68 1.06 -8.94
N ILE A 64 -4.93 0.75 -9.28
CA ILE A 64 -5.49 0.89 -10.65
C ILE A 64 -6.67 1.89 -10.67
N ASP A 65 -6.98 2.51 -9.54
CA ASP A 65 -8.05 3.49 -9.44
C ASP A 65 -7.64 4.88 -9.99
N PHE A 66 -8.49 5.89 -9.75
CA PHE A 66 -8.25 7.28 -10.21
C PHE A 66 -6.92 7.88 -9.70
N ARG A 67 -6.32 7.32 -8.64
CA ARG A 67 -5.06 7.80 -8.06
C ARG A 67 -3.89 7.51 -9.00
N LEU A 68 -3.89 6.36 -9.68
CA LEU A 68 -2.91 6.05 -10.72
C LEU A 68 -2.93 7.12 -11.83
N SER A 69 -4.13 7.49 -12.26
CA SER A 69 -4.29 8.55 -13.26
C SER A 69 -3.76 9.91 -12.76
N THR A 70 -3.88 10.18 -11.47
CA THR A 70 -3.28 11.36 -10.85
C THR A 70 -1.75 11.31 -10.91
N VAL A 71 -1.13 10.16 -10.61
CA VAL A 71 0.34 9.99 -10.71
C VAL A 71 0.84 10.16 -12.15
N ILE A 72 0.11 9.61 -13.14
CA ILE A 72 0.48 9.80 -14.56
C ILE A 72 0.36 11.28 -14.95
N ALA A 73 -0.72 11.93 -14.53
CA ALA A 73 -0.93 13.36 -14.79
C ALA A 73 0.14 14.24 -14.12
N THR A 74 0.62 13.88 -12.93
CA THR A 74 1.68 14.62 -12.23
C THR A 74 3.02 14.46 -12.95
N LEU A 75 3.36 13.26 -13.44
CA LEU A 75 4.55 13.04 -14.27
C LEU A 75 4.49 13.87 -15.56
N ILE A 76 3.35 13.86 -16.26
CA ILE A 76 3.15 14.67 -17.46
C ILE A 76 3.27 16.17 -17.13
N SER A 77 2.67 16.62 -16.02
CA SER A 77 2.74 18.02 -15.57
C SER A 77 4.18 18.45 -15.27
N VAL A 78 4.98 17.61 -14.62
CA VAL A 78 6.39 17.90 -14.32
C VAL A 78 7.21 17.99 -15.60
N ILE A 79 7.03 17.04 -16.53
CA ILE A 79 7.72 17.04 -17.83
C ILE A 79 7.33 18.31 -18.62
N ALA A 80 6.03 18.61 -18.70
CA ALA A 80 5.53 19.80 -19.38
C ALA A 80 6.05 21.09 -18.73
N GLY A 81 6.11 21.15 -17.40
CA GLY A 81 6.66 22.28 -16.65
C GLY A 81 8.14 22.52 -16.95
N ILE A 82 8.94 21.45 -17.00
CA ILE A 82 10.37 21.52 -17.37
C ILE A 82 10.52 21.99 -18.82
N VAL A 83 9.78 21.41 -19.76
CA VAL A 83 9.83 21.79 -21.18
C VAL A 83 9.44 23.26 -21.36
N LEU A 84 8.37 23.73 -20.72
CA LEU A 84 7.95 25.13 -20.76
C LEU A 84 9.01 26.06 -20.15
N ALA A 85 9.67 25.65 -19.06
CA ALA A 85 10.75 26.44 -18.46
C ALA A 85 11.91 26.63 -19.46
N PHE A 86 12.34 25.57 -20.14
CA PHE A 86 13.41 25.65 -21.14
C PHE A 86 13.05 26.49 -22.37
N ILE A 87 11.79 26.45 -22.83
CA ILE A 87 11.33 27.22 -24.00
C ILE A 87 11.28 28.72 -23.71
N TYR A 88 10.74 29.13 -22.56
CA TYR A 88 10.48 30.54 -22.27
C TYR A 88 11.65 31.28 -21.60
N GLY A 89 12.59 30.55 -20.99
CA GLY A 89 13.75 31.16 -20.34
C GLY A 89 14.72 30.14 -19.76
N TRP A 90 15.77 29.83 -20.52
CA TRP A 90 16.81 28.86 -20.12
C TRP A 90 17.53 29.23 -18.81
N GLU A 91 17.70 30.53 -18.54
CA GLU A 91 18.35 31.05 -17.31
C GLU A 91 17.55 30.71 -16.04
N MET A 92 16.23 30.81 -16.11
CA MET A 92 15.33 30.42 -15.00
C MET A 92 15.16 28.91 -14.94
N ALA A 93 15.18 28.22 -16.09
CA ALA A 93 15.10 26.76 -16.14
C ALA A 93 16.30 26.09 -15.44
N LEU A 94 17.52 26.63 -15.61
CA LEU A 94 18.73 26.10 -14.97
C LEU A 94 18.65 26.13 -13.44
N LEU A 95 18.16 27.23 -12.87
CA LEU A 95 17.92 27.33 -11.44
C LEU A 95 17.01 26.19 -10.98
N VAL A 96 15.92 25.98 -11.71
CA VAL A 96 14.87 25.04 -11.34
C VAL A 96 15.35 23.60 -11.45
N VAL A 97 16.09 23.28 -12.50
CA VAL A 97 16.73 21.97 -12.66
C VAL A 97 17.75 21.72 -11.55
N GLY A 98 18.49 22.73 -11.11
CA GLY A 98 19.37 22.63 -9.94
C GLY A 98 18.61 22.42 -8.61
N ILE A 99 17.37 22.88 -8.53
CA ILE A 99 16.51 22.79 -7.34
C ILE A 99 15.76 21.45 -7.25
N LEU A 100 15.39 20.85 -8.38
CA LEU A 100 14.71 19.55 -8.45
C LEU A 100 15.38 18.43 -7.63
N PRO A 101 16.70 18.19 -7.69
CA PRO A 101 17.34 17.15 -6.88
C PRO A 101 17.27 17.44 -5.38
N LEU A 102 17.31 18.71 -4.97
CA LEU A 102 17.17 19.11 -3.57
C LEU A 102 15.75 18.81 -3.05
N LEU A 103 14.74 19.11 -3.85
CA LEU A 103 13.34 18.76 -3.56
C LEU A 103 13.14 17.24 -3.50
N ALA A 104 13.68 16.51 -4.47
CA ALA A 104 13.61 15.05 -4.52
C ALA A 104 14.28 14.42 -3.28
N PHE A 105 15.43 14.94 -2.87
CA PHE A 105 16.13 14.49 -1.66
C PHE A 105 15.30 14.73 -0.39
N GLY A 106 14.68 15.90 -0.26
CA GLY A 106 13.79 16.21 0.86
C GLY A 106 12.58 15.26 0.94
N GLN A 107 11.98 14.93 -0.20
CA GLN A 107 10.87 13.98 -0.25
C GLN A 107 11.32 12.53 0.01
N ALA A 108 12.48 12.12 -0.50
CA ALA A 108 13.03 10.79 -0.26
C ALA A 108 13.34 10.58 1.23
N LEU A 109 13.88 11.59 1.92
CA LEU A 109 14.08 11.55 3.38
C LEU A 109 12.76 11.39 4.13
N ARG A 110 11.71 12.14 3.75
CA ARG A 110 10.37 12.01 4.35
C ARG A 110 9.82 10.59 4.19
N ILE A 111 9.87 10.04 2.96
CA ILE A 111 9.41 8.67 2.67
C ILE A 111 10.19 7.65 3.51
N ARG A 112 11.51 7.80 3.60
CA ARG A 112 12.36 6.87 4.37
C ARG A 112 12.05 6.88 5.87
N VAL A 113 11.79 8.06 6.45
CA VAL A 113 11.38 8.18 7.85
C VAL A 113 10.02 7.51 8.07
N TYR A 114 9.08 7.67 7.14
CA TYR A 114 7.74 7.08 7.23
C TYR A 114 7.77 5.54 7.08
N SER A 115 8.48 5.02 6.08
CA SER A 115 8.48 3.57 5.80
C SER A 115 9.30 2.73 6.77
N GLY A 116 10.38 3.28 7.36
CA GLY A 116 11.33 2.49 8.16
C GLY A 116 10.82 2.05 9.53
N LYS A 117 9.82 2.73 10.11
CA LYS A 117 9.43 2.52 11.51
C LYS A 117 8.10 1.80 11.75
N HIS A 118 7.22 1.69 10.74
CA HIS A 118 5.93 1.01 10.87
C HIS A 118 6.03 -0.45 11.38
N ARG A 119 7.10 -1.18 11.04
CA ARG A 119 7.31 -2.57 11.48
C ARG A 119 7.68 -2.68 12.97
N LYS A 120 8.31 -1.65 13.53
CA LYS A 120 8.66 -1.60 14.96
C LYS A 120 7.41 -1.29 15.78
N THR A 121 6.65 -0.28 15.37
CA THR A 121 5.38 0.11 16.01
C THR A 121 4.39 -1.06 16.08
N ALA A 122 4.25 -1.85 15.00
CA ALA A 122 3.35 -3.01 15.00
C ALA A 122 3.73 -4.10 16.02
N LYS A 123 5.03 -4.31 16.28
CA LYS A 123 5.50 -5.25 17.30
C LYS A 123 5.29 -4.71 18.71
N ASP A 124 5.54 -3.42 18.92
CA ASP A 124 5.41 -2.80 20.23
C ASP A 124 3.92 -2.78 20.70
N PHE A 125 2.96 -2.77 19.76
CA PHE A 125 1.53 -2.95 20.05
C PHE A 125 1.08 -4.41 20.17
N GLU A 126 1.89 -5.38 19.76
CA GLU A 126 1.52 -6.80 19.81
C GLU A 126 1.40 -7.28 21.26
N ASP A 127 2.31 -6.84 22.14
CA ASP A 127 2.35 -7.28 23.54
C ASP A 127 1.22 -6.66 24.38
N SER A 128 0.91 -5.38 24.20
CA SER A 128 -0.27 -4.77 24.81
C SER A 128 -1.57 -5.38 24.28
N GLY A 129 -1.61 -5.70 22.98
CA GLY A 129 -2.72 -6.44 22.36
C GLY A 129 -2.94 -7.83 22.98
N LYS A 130 -1.87 -8.59 23.23
CA LYS A 130 -1.94 -9.91 23.90
C LYS A 130 -2.53 -9.82 25.30
N VAL A 131 -2.07 -8.88 26.12
CA VAL A 131 -2.58 -8.68 27.50
C VAL A 131 -4.07 -8.33 27.50
N ALA A 132 -4.50 -7.47 26.58
CA ALA A 132 -5.91 -7.14 26.42
C ALA A 132 -6.73 -8.35 25.96
N MET A 133 -6.21 -9.14 25.02
CA MET A 133 -6.88 -10.34 24.51
C MET A 133 -7.08 -11.38 25.62
N GLU A 134 -6.04 -11.65 26.40
CA GLU A 134 -6.07 -12.60 27.53
C GLU A 134 -7.12 -12.18 28.59
N ALA A 135 -7.19 -10.88 28.91
CA ALA A 135 -8.18 -10.36 29.85
C ALA A 135 -9.62 -10.48 29.33
N ILE A 136 -9.85 -10.27 28.03
CA ILE A 136 -11.17 -10.37 27.39
C ILE A 136 -11.61 -11.83 27.28
N GLU A 137 -10.73 -12.72 26.82
CA GLU A 137 -11.02 -14.14 26.67
C GLU A 137 -11.37 -14.81 28.02
N HIS A 138 -10.73 -14.36 29.10
CA HIS A 138 -10.92 -14.88 30.44
C HIS A 138 -11.60 -13.90 31.40
N VAL A 139 -12.50 -13.05 30.90
CA VAL A 139 -13.15 -11.98 31.68
C VAL A 139 -13.83 -12.49 32.97
N ARG A 140 -14.47 -13.67 32.93
CA ARG A 140 -15.12 -14.26 34.11
C ARG A 140 -14.10 -14.62 35.19
N THR A 141 -12.92 -15.08 34.80
CA THR A 141 -11.83 -15.45 35.74
C THR A 141 -11.19 -14.19 36.32
N VAL A 142 -10.97 -13.16 35.49
CA VAL A 142 -10.42 -11.88 35.95
C VAL A 142 -11.35 -11.21 36.97
N GLN A 143 -12.65 -11.22 36.69
CA GLN A 143 -13.68 -10.71 37.61
C GLN A 143 -13.81 -11.54 38.87
N ALA A 144 -13.81 -12.88 38.75
CA ALA A 144 -13.87 -13.77 39.92
C ALA A 144 -12.67 -13.60 40.87
N LEU A 145 -11.50 -13.24 40.32
CA LEU A 145 -10.28 -12.97 41.08
C LEU A 145 -10.12 -11.49 41.47
N THR A 146 -11.05 -10.61 41.05
CA THR A 146 -11.00 -9.15 41.23
C THR A 146 -9.63 -8.56 40.86
N LYS A 147 -9.10 -8.94 39.67
CA LYS A 147 -7.77 -8.54 39.17
C LYS A 147 -7.83 -7.56 38.00
N GLU A 148 -8.95 -6.87 37.80
CA GLU A 148 -9.15 -5.91 36.72
C GLU A 148 -8.09 -4.81 36.73
N GLU A 149 -7.79 -4.23 37.90
CA GLU A 149 -6.77 -3.19 38.05
C GLU A 149 -5.37 -3.70 37.69
N ALA A 150 -5.04 -4.94 38.05
CA ALA A 150 -3.73 -5.52 37.75
C ALA A 150 -3.53 -5.75 36.24
N PHE A 151 -4.58 -6.15 35.51
CA PHE A 151 -4.54 -6.26 34.05
C PHE A 151 -4.51 -4.88 33.38
N HIS A 152 -5.25 -3.91 33.93
CA HIS A 152 -5.20 -2.53 33.46
C HIS A 152 -3.79 -1.92 33.60
N GLU A 153 -3.16 -2.06 34.76
CA GLU A 153 -1.81 -1.56 35.00
C GLU A 153 -0.77 -2.23 34.08
N LYS A 154 -0.85 -3.55 33.91
CA LYS A 154 -0.01 -4.28 32.94
C LYS A 154 -0.18 -3.75 31.52
N PHE A 155 -1.42 -3.49 31.11
CA PHE A 155 -1.71 -2.94 29.79
C PHE A 155 -1.12 -1.53 29.63
N CYS A 156 -1.28 -0.65 30.63
CA CYS A 156 -0.66 0.68 30.66
C CYS A 156 0.87 0.59 30.60
N HIS A 157 1.49 -0.31 31.36
CA HIS A 157 2.93 -0.51 31.37
C HIS A 157 3.47 -0.94 29.99
N HIS A 158 2.76 -1.83 29.29
CA HIS A 158 3.11 -2.21 27.92
C HIS A 158 2.90 -1.08 26.90
N LEU A 159 2.04 -0.09 27.20
CA LEU A 159 1.81 1.07 26.35
C LEU A 159 2.82 2.21 26.56
N ASP A 160 3.52 2.27 27.70
CA ASP A 160 4.47 3.35 27.99
C ASP A 160 5.63 3.43 26.99
N ALA A 161 6.17 2.28 26.56
CA ALA A 161 7.23 2.23 25.57
C ALA A 161 6.76 2.68 24.17
N PRO A 162 5.66 2.12 23.60
CA PRO A 162 5.04 2.64 22.37
C PRO A 162 4.70 4.13 22.44
N HIS A 163 4.20 4.60 23.58
CA HIS A 163 3.84 6.00 23.77
C HIS A 163 5.05 6.93 23.70
N LYS A 164 6.14 6.59 24.39
CA LYS A 164 7.40 7.37 24.36
C LYS A 164 8.03 7.35 22.96
N ASP A 165 8.00 6.21 22.28
CA ASP A 165 8.50 6.09 20.91
C ASP A 165 7.64 6.88 19.92
N ALA A 166 6.31 6.86 20.07
CA ALA A 166 5.38 7.66 19.27
C ALA A 166 5.58 9.17 19.46
N LEU A 167 5.85 9.64 20.69
CA LEU A 167 6.17 11.05 20.95
C LEU A 167 7.47 11.48 20.26
N ARG A 168 8.54 10.67 20.38
CA ARG A 168 9.82 10.94 19.70
C ARG A 168 9.67 10.92 18.19
N GLU A 169 8.86 9.99 17.68
CA GLU A 169 8.56 9.89 16.26
C GLU A 169 7.76 11.09 15.75
N SER A 170 6.73 11.50 16.48
CA SER A 170 5.89 12.66 16.14
C SER A 170 6.73 13.94 16.07
N PHE A 171 7.67 14.11 17.01
CA PHE A 171 8.59 15.25 16.98
C PHE A 171 9.54 15.21 15.77
N LEU A 172 10.13 14.04 15.47
CA LEU A 172 11.00 13.87 14.30
C LEU A 172 10.25 14.08 12.98
N GLN A 173 9.03 13.56 12.87
CA GLN A 173 8.16 13.77 11.72
C GLN A 173 7.78 15.26 11.58
N GLY A 174 7.44 15.92 12.69
CA GLY A 174 7.16 17.36 12.72
C GLY A 174 8.35 18.20 12.25
N MET A 175 9.56 17.92 12.74
CA MET A 175 10.78 18.59 12.30
C MET A 175 11.09 18.34 10.82
N ALA A 176 11.01 17.08 10.36
CA ALA A 176 11.25 16.73 8.97
C ALA A 176 10.21 17.37 8.03
N TYR A 177 8.96 17.46 8.47
CA TYR A 177 7.91 18.17 7.75
C TYR A 177 8.22 19.66 7.68
N GLY A 178 8.50 20.31 8.82
CA GLY A 178 8.85 21.72 8.90
C GLY A 178 10.04 22.08 8.01
N PHE A 179 11.13 21.31 8.10
CA PHE A 179 12.33 21.52 7.30
C PHE A 179 12.06 21.42 5.79
N ALA A 180 11.39 20.37 5.33
CA ALA A 180 11.10 20.21 3.91
C ALA A 180 10.10 21.26 3.39
N SER A 181 9.15 21.71 4.22
CA SER A 181 8.25 22.82 3.85
C SER A 181 9.00 24.15 3.78
N ALA A 182 9.93 24.42 4.72
CA ALA A 182 10.77 25.61 4.71
C ALA A 182 11.67 25.68 3.46
N VAL A 183 12.26 24.55 3.05
CA VAL A 183 13.05 24.46 1.80
C VAL A 183 12.21 24.91 0.60
N VAL A 184 10.97 24.46 0.46
CA VAL A 184 10.08 24.89 -0.64
C VAL A 184 9.84 26.41 -0.63
N PHE A 185 9.61 27.02 0.54
CA PHE A 185 9.42 28.47 0.63
C PHE A 185 10.69 29.26 0.32
N ILE A 186 11.84 28.82 0.81
CA ILE A 186 13.15 29.44 0.49
C ILE A 186 13.39 29.40 -1.02
N LEU A 187 13.13 28.26 -1.66
CA LEU A 187 13.28 28.07 -3.10
C LEU A 187 12.35 28.99 -3.91
N ASN A 188 11.09 29.15 -3.48
CA ASN A 188 10.19 30.14 -4.09
C ASN A 188 10.73 31.56 -3.93
N CYS A 189 11.23 31.93 -2.75
CA CYS A 189 11.82 33.25 -2.50
C CYS A 189 13.04 33.51 -3.40
N CYS A 190 13.96 32.55 -3.53
CA CYS A 190 15.10 32.64 -4.44
C CYS A 190 14.65 32.80 -5.90
N SER A 191 13.62 32.06 -6.31
CA SER A 191 13.06 32.16 -7.67
C SER A 191 12.47 33.53 -7.95
N TYR A 192 11.74 34.13 -6.98
CA TYR A 192 11.23 35.49 -7.11
C TYR A 192 12.35 36.53 -7.17
N ARG A 193 13.37 36.39 -6.32
CA ARG A 193 14.51 37.33 -6.27
C ARG A 193 15.29 37.36 -7.59
N LEU A 194 15.56 36.18 -8.17
CA LEU A 194 16.20 36.06 -9.47
C LEU A 194 15.29 36.53 -10.61
N GLY A 195 14.01 36.13 -10.59
CA GLY A 195 13.03 36.60 -11.55
C GLY A 195 12.96 38.13 -11.60
N LEU A 196 12.99 38.79 -10.44
CA LEU A 196 13.05 40.24 -10.35
C LEU A 196 14.35 40.81 -10.93
N TYR A 197 15.49 40.19 -10.63
CA TYR A 197 16.79 40.62 -11.17
C TYR A 197 16.84 40.56 -12.71
N LEU A 198 16.32 39.49 -13.31
CA LEU A 198 16.23 39.30 -14.77
C LEU A 198 15.32 40.32 -15.46
N VAL A 199 14.24 40.73 -14.78
CA VAL A 199 13.36 41.81 -15.26
C VAL A 199 14.06 43.16 -15.18
N LEU A 200 14.75 43.46 -14.08
CA LEU A 200 15.47 44.73 -13.90
C LEU A 200 16.59 44.92 -14.93
N GLN A 201 17.28 43.84 -15.32
CA GLN A 201 18.31 43.85 -16.36
C GLN A 201 17.74 43.86 -17.80
N SER A 202 16.41 43.90 -17.97
CA SER A 202 15.72 43.85 -19.27
C SER A 202 16.07 42.63 -20.13
N ILE A 203 16.59 41.56 -19.52
CA ILE A 203 16.93 40.29 -20.20
C ILE A 203 15.63 39.51 -20.49
N MET A 204 14.63 39.63 -19.62
CA MET A 204 13.37 38.89 -19.75
C MET A 204 12.15 39.76 -19.43
N LEU A 205 11.09 39.60 -20.23
CA LEU A 205 9.79 40.22 -19.99
C LEU A 205 9.16 39.69 -18.68
N PRO A 206 8.52 40.56 -17.86
CA PRO A 206 7.86 40.15 -16.61
C PRO A 206 6.86 38.99 -16.81
N MET A 207 6.14 39.00 -17.93
CA MET A 207 5.16 37.97 -18.27
C MET A 207 5.78 36.59 -18.50
N ARG A 208 7.01 36.53 -19.06
CA ARG A 208 7.72 35.26 -19.29
C ARG A 208 8.23 34.69 -17.97
N VAL A 209 8.78 35.55 -17.10
CA VAL A 209 9.21 35.17 -15.75
C VAL A 209 8.06 34.59 -14.94
N LEU A 210 6.92 35.29 -14.88
CA LEU A 210 5.74 34.80 -14.16
C LEU A 210 5.21 33.48 -14.73
N ARG A 211 5.19 33.31 -16.06
CA ARG A 211 4.74 32.06 -16.70
C ARG A 211 5.61 30.87 -16.30
N VAL A 212 6.94 31.04 -16.32
CA VAL A 212 7.88 29.99 -15.90
C VAL A 212 7.67 29.68 -14.42
N MET A 213 7.63 30.69 -13.55
CA MET A 213 7.40 30.50 -12.11
C MET A 213 6.10 29.75 -11.81
N TYR A 214 4.97 30.16 -12.40
CA TYR A 214 3.69 29.47 -12.21
C TYR A 214 3.72 28.03 -12.71
N ALA A 215 4.35 27.75 -13.87
CA ALA A 215 4.47 26.39 -14.38
C ALA A 215 5.23 25.49 -13.39
N ILE A 216 6.25 26.02 -12.72
CA ILE A 216 7.07 25.29 -11.75
C ILE A 216 6.33 25.11 -10.43
N THR A 217 5.69 26.15 -9.90
CA THR A 217 4.93 26.05 -8.65
C THR A 217 3.78 25.04 -8.77
N ILE A 218 3.09 25.02 -9.92
CA ILE A 218 2.04 24.03 -10.20
C ILE A 218 2.64 22.62 -10.28
N SER A 219 3.76 22.44 -11.00
CA SER A 219 4.44 21.14 -11.13
C SER A 219 4.99 20.60 -9.80
N SER A 220 5.51 21.48 -8.95
CA SER A 220 5.98 21.09 -7.61
C SER A 220 4.82 20.72 -6.69
N SER A 221 3.69 21.42 -6.80
CA SER A 221 2.50 21.14 -6.00
C SER A 221 1.86 19.80 -6.38
N THR A 222 1.81 19.47 -7.67
CA THR A 222 1.31 18.18 -8.17
C THR A 222 2.22 17.02 -7.75
N LEU A 223 3.54 17.21 -7.73
CA LEU A 223 4.49 16.21 -7.23
C LEU A 223 4.23 15.85 -5.75
N GLY A 224 3.83 16.82 -4.93
CA GLY A 224 3.43 16.59 -3.53
C GLY A 224 2.27 15.60 -3.41
N PHE A 225 1.22 15.78 -4.22
CA PHE A 225 0.09 14.85 -4.25
C PHE A 225 0.48 13.44 -4.69
N ALA A 226 1.42 13.33 -5.65
CA ALA A 226 1.91 12.03 -6.11
C ALA A 226 2.64 11.25 -5.00
N SER A 227 3.41 11.95 -4.17
CA SER A 227 4.19 11.33 -3.08
C SER A 227 3.31 10.66 -2.02
N SER A 228 2.13 11.20 -1.76
CA SER A 228 1.17 10.64 -0.81
C SER A 228 0.59 9.30 -1.25
N TYR A 229 0.65 8.94 -2.54
CA TYR A 229 0.15 7.66 -3.06
C TYR A 229 1.15 6.50 -2.99
N PHE A 230 2.41 6.80 -2.69
CA PHE A 230 3.47 5.79 -2.67
C PHE A 230 3.21 4.66 -1.65
N PRO A 231 2.77 4.94 -0.41
CA PRO A 231 2.46 3.89 0.56
C PRO A 231 1.33 2.95 0.10
N GLU A 232 0.25 3.49 -0.49
CA GLU A 232 -0.84 2.65 -1.00
C GLU A 232 -0.41 1.80 -2.20
N TYR A 233 0.45 2.34 -3.07
CA TYR A 233 1.00 1.56 -4.19
C TYR A 233 1.87 0.39 -3.69
N MET A 234 2.70 0.60 -2.67
CA MET A 234 3.48 -0.46 -2.03
C MET A 234 2.57 -1.53 -1.39
N LYS A 235 1.46 -1.13 -0.77
CA LYS A 235 0.48 -2.07 -0.23
C LYS A 235 -0.21 -2.89 -1.33
N ALA A 236 -0.58 -2.23 -2.42
CA ALA A 236 -1.26 -2.85 -3.55
C ALA A 236 -0.37 -3.86 -4.29
N THR A 237 0.92 -3.55 -4.49
CA THR A 237 1.88 -4.47 -5.10
C THR A 237 2.11 -5.72 -4.25
N PHE A 238 2.19 -5.58 -2.93
CA PHE A 238 2.27 -6.71 -2.01
C PHE A 238 1.00 -7.59 -2.06
N ALA A 239 -0.18 -6.98 -2.00
CA ALA A 239 -1.46 -7.67 -2.13
C ALA A 239 -1.58 -8.39 -3.50
N GLY A 240 -1.14 -7.74 -4.57
CA GLY A 240 -1.07 -8.31 -5.90
C GLY A 240 -0.19 -9.56 -5.96
N GLY A 241 1.00 -9.52 -5.35
CA GLY A 241 1.89 -10.68 -5.25
C GLY A 241 1.22 -11.89 -4.60
N ILE A 242 0.45 -11.68 -3.53
CA ILE A 242 -0.31 -12.75 -2.86
C ILE A 242 -1.43 -13.29 -3.77
N ILE A 243 -2.22 -12.40 -4.38
CA ILE A 243 -3.35 -12.78 -5.25
C ILE A 243 -2.85 -13.56 -6.47
N PHE A 244 -1.79 -13.08 -7.13
CA PHE A 244 -1.23 -13.76 -8.30
C PHE A 244 -0.58 -15.10 -7.94
N ASN A 245 0.05 -15.20 -6.75
CA ASN A 245 0.55 -16.48 -6.26
C ASN A 245 -0.60 -17.48 -6.03
N MET A 246 -1.71 -17.04 -5.41
CA MET A 246 -2.89 -17.88 -5.24
C MET A 246 -3.53 -18.31 -6.55
N LEU A 247 -3.63 -17.40 -7.53
CA LEU A 247 -4.15 -17.71 -8.87
C LEU A 247 -3.24 -18.66 -9.64
N GLY A 248 -1.92 -18.59 -9.43
CA GLY A 248 -0.94 -19.46 -10.07
C GLY A 248 -0.88 -20.88 -9.49
N GLN A 249 -1.46 -21.09 -8.31
CA GLN A 249 -1.44 -22.37 -7.64
C GLN A 249 -2.45 -23.34 -8.27
N LYS A 250 -1.93 -24.40 -8.90
CA LYS A 250 -2.72 -25.47 -9.50
C LYS A 250 -2.97 -26.57 -8.47
N SER A 251 -4.22 -27.03 -8.38
CA SER A 251 -4.60 -28.18 -7.57
C SER A 251 -3.95 -29.45 -8.10
N LYS A 252 -3.53 -30.34 -7.19
CA LYS A 252 -3.08 -31.70 -7.57
C LYS A 252 -4.26 -32.60 -7.95
N ILE A 253 -5.43 -32.35 -7.35
CA ILE A 253 -6.66 -33.07 -7.59
C ILE A 253 -7.67 -32.04 -8.07
N ASP A 254 -7.79 -31.88 -9.38
CA ASP A 254 -8.72 -30.93 -9.98
C ASP A 254 -10.14 -31.49 -9.97
N ASN A 255 -10.98 -30.91 -9.12
CA ASN A 255 -12.40 -31.27 -8.99
C ASN A 255 -13.29 -30.66 -10.09
N LEU A 256 -12.79 -29.66 -10.83
CA LEU A 256 -13.50 -29.01 -11.94
C LEU A 256 -13.16 -29.64 -13.29
N SER A 257 -12.15 -30.52 -13.33
CA SER A 257 -11.80 -31.27 -14.53
C SER A 257 -12.95 -32.18 -14.95
N THR A 258 -13.24 -32.19 -16.26
CA THR A 258 -14.21 -33.12 -16.86
C THR A 258 -13.56 -34.42 -17.33
N GLU A 259 -12.26 -34.56 -17.11
CA GLU A 259 -11.48 -35.75 -17.43
C GLU A 259 -11.81 -36.89 -16.48
N GLY A 260 -11.75 -38.12 -17.00
CA GLY A 260 -12.05 -39.33 -16.23
C GLY A 260 -13.08 -40.23 -16.91
N LYS A 261 -13.13 -41.49 -16.46
CA LYS A 261 -14.06 -42.49 -17.00
C LYS A 261 -15.43 -42.36 -16.32
N LYS A 262 -16.50 -42.34 -17.11
CA LYS A 262 -17.90 -42.34 -16.63
C LYS A 262 -18.54 -43.70 -16.90
N GLU A 263 -18.11 -44.72 -16.15
CA GLU A 263 -18.65 -46.07 -16.27
C GLU A 263 -19.92 -46.26 -15.40
N LYS A 264 -20.77 -47.22 -15.77
CA LYS A 264 -21.94 -47.59 -14.94
C LYS A 264 -21.46 -48.31 -13.68
N LEU A 265 -21.67 -47.68 -12.53
CA LEU A 265 -21.19 -48.18 -11.24
C LEU A 265 -22.10 -49.32 -10.73
N THR A 266 -21.50 -50.46 -10.37
CA THR A 266 -22.18 -51.60 -9.73
C THR A 266 -22.09 -51.56 -8.20
N GLY A 267 -21.26 -50.68 -7.63
CA GLY A 267 -21.13 -50.46 -6.18
C GLY A 267 -20.08 -51.31 -5.45
N ALA A 268 -19.32 -52.17 -6.16
CA ALA A 268 -18.23 -52.93 -5.55
C ALA A 268 -17.00 -52.03 -5.28
N VAL A 269 -16.60 -51.88 -4.01
CA VAL A 269 -15.43 -51.11 -3.59
C VAL A 269 -14.40 -52.05 -2.96
N THR A 270 -13.12 -51.93 -3.34
CA THR A 270 -12.03 -52.73 -2.76
C THR A 270 -10.81 -51.86 -2.54
N PHE A 271 -10.28 -51.84 -1.32
CA PHE A 271 -9.01 -51.22 -0.98
C PHE A 271 -7.91 -52.28 -1.04
N LYS A 272 -6.78 -52.00 -1.69
CA LYS A 272 -5.64 -52.93 -1.80
C LYS A 272 -4.38 -52.26 -1.30
N ASN A 273 -3.88 -52.69 -0.14
CA ASN A 273 -2.61 -52.24 0.46
C ASN A 273 -2.45 -50.70 0.46
N VAL A 274 -3.48 -50.00 0.95
CA VAL A 274 -3.53 -48.52 0.92
C VAL A 274 -2.81 -47.95 2.12
N ARG A 275 -1.77 -47.16 1.87
CA ARG A 275 -1.05 -46.40 2.90
C ARG A 275 -1.38 -44.93 2.78
N PHE A 276 -1.58 -44.26 3.91
CA PHE A 276 -1.98 -42.86 3.93
C PHE A 276 -1.38 -42.11 5.11
N SER A 277 -0.90 -40.89 4.82
CA SER A 277 -0.42 -39.91 5.79
C SER A 277 -0.91 -38.52 5.35
N TYR A 278 -1.31 -37.67 6.30
CA TYR A 278 -1.70 -36.29 5.96
C TYR A 278 -0.49 -35.47 5.49
N PRO A 279 -0.62 -34.60 4.47
CA PRO A 279 0.48 -33.79 3.97
C PRO A 279 1.14 -32.87 5.01
N GLU A 280 0.35 -32.36 5.97
CA GLU A 280 0.84 -31.50 7.06
C GLU A 280 1.58 -32.28 8.16
N ARG A 281 1.45 -33.61 8.21
CA ARG A 281 2.13 -34.49 9.19
C ARG A 281 2.61 -35.78 8.51
N PRO A 282 3.56 -35.70 7.57
CA PRO A 282 3.99 -36.85 6.78
C PRO A 282 4.68 -37.92 7.63
N GLN A 283 5.26 -37.54 8.78
CA GLN A 283 5.88 -38.48 9.72
C GLN A 283 4.88 -39.37 10.48
N VAL A 284 3.58 -39.08 10.46
CA VAL A 284 2.57 -39.87 11.16
C VAL A 284 1.71 -40.61 10.13
N GLU A 285 2.02 -41.90 9.96
CA GLU A 285 1.26 -42.79 9.10
C GLU A 285 -0.02 -43.26 9.81
N ILE A 286 -1.17 -43.07 9.17
CA ILE A 286 -2.49 -43.35 9.77
C ILE A 286 -3.04 -44.69 9.27
N LEU A 287 -2.93 -44.94 7.97
CA LEU A 287 -3.32 -46.21 7.36
C LEU A 287 -2.05 -46.91 6.88
N ARG A 288 -1.90 -48.19 7.27
CA ARG A 288 -0.75 -49.06 7.00
C ARG A 288 -1.17 -50.27 6.19
#